data_AF-A0A354HSM5-F1
#
_entry.id   AF-A0A354HSM5-F1
#
_cell.length_a   1.000
_cell.length_b   1.000
_cell.length_c   1.000
_cell.angle_alpha   90.00
_cell.angle_beta   90.00
_cell.angle_gamma   90.00
#
_symmetry.space_group_name_H-M   'P 1'
#
loop_
_entity.id
_entity.type
_entity.pdbx_description
1 polymer ?
#
loop_
_entity_poly.entity_id
_entity_poly.type
_entity_poly.pdbx_seq_one_letter_code
_entity_poly.pdbx_strand_id
1 'polypeptide(L)'
;SQFINEQLALAAGLSPWQMGLGHAFEINPDMEDGLLLEIAQAQMARQLFPDAPLKYMPPTKHMTGDIFKGYLHNSLFNLTSVLTGQGIHLLGMLTEAIHTPFIQDRYLAIENARYIMNNARHLREELEIVPDGR
;
A
#
# COMPACT_ATOMS: atom_id res chain seq x y z
N SER A 1 13.47 7.60 -6.68
CA SER A 1 12.96 8.96 -6.39
C SER A 1 12.91 9.26 -4.89
N GLN A 2 12.46 8.32 -4.03
CA GLN A 2 12.31 8.52 -2.58
C GLN A 2 13.57 9.08 -1.90
N PHE A 3 14.76 8.49 -2.13
CA PHE A 3 16.02 9.03 -1.60
C PHE A 3 16.31 10.47 -2.01
N ILE A 4 16.03 10.84 -3.26
CA ILE A 4 16.26 12.22 -3.73
C ILE A 4 15.34 13.19 -2.96
N ASN A 5 14.07 12.82 -2.78
CA ASN A 5 13.12 13.63 -2.02
C ASN A 5 13.48 13.72 -0.54
N GLU A 6 13.95 12.63 0.07
CA GLU A 6 14.43 12.62 1.44
C GLU A 6 15.61 13.60 1.61
N GLN A 7 16.64 13.49 0.77
CA GLN A 7 17.82 14.35 0.88
C GLN A 7 17.49 15.83 0.66
N LEU A 8 16.59 16.14 -0.28
CA LEU A 8 16.10 17.50 -0.47
C LEU A 8 15.31 18.01 0.73
N ALA A 9 14.47 17.17 1.34
CA ALA A 9 13.69 17.53 2.52
C ALA A 9 14.58 17.75 3.76
N LEU A 10 15.60 16.92 3.96
CA LEU A 10 16.63 17.12 4.99
C LEU A 10 17.37 18.45 4.79
N ALA A 11 17.79 18.75 3.55
CA ALA A 11 18.45 20.01 3.22
C ALA A 11 17.54 21.24 3.45
N ALA A 12 16.22 21.07 3.35
CA ALA A 12 15.22 22.09 3.66
C ALA A 12 14.82 22.17 5.15
N GLY A 13 15.43 21.34 6.02
CA GLY A 13 15.20 21.36 7.46
C GLY A 13 14.01 20.52 7.95
N LEU A 14 13.44 19.65 7.11
CA LEU A 14 12.41 18.69 7.56
C LEU A 14 13.06 17.51 8.26
N SER A 15 12.41 17.03 9.33
CA SER A 15 12.74 15.76 9.97
C SER A 15 12.07 14.58 9.26
N PRO A 16 12.62 13.35 9.32
CA PRO A 16 12.06 12.18 8.62
C PRO A 16 10.56 11.93 8.90
N TRP A 17 10.10 12.13 10.13
CA TRP A 17 8.69 11.95 10.51
C TRP A 17 7.72 12.93 9.81
N GLN A 18 8.23 13.98 9.17
CA GLN A 18 7.44 14.94 8.38
C GLN A 18 7.38 14.57 6.89
N MET A 19 8.10 13.53 6.48
CA MET A 19 8.28 13.15 5.07
C MET A 19 7.31 12.04 4.67
N GLY A 20 6.18 12.42 4.06
CA GLY A 20 5.21 11.47 3.49
C GLY A 20 5.70 10.84 2.18
N LEU A 21 6.81 10.11 2.20
CA LEU A 21 7.40 9.48 1.01
C LEU A 21 6.44 8.44 0.42
N GLY A 22 6.18 8.53 -0.89
CA GLY A 22 5.14 7.77 -1.56
C GLY A 22 5.66 6.53 -2.31
N HIS A 23 4.84 5.48 -2.34
CA HIS A 23 4.90 4.34 -3.27
C HIS A 23 3.50 3.74 -3.46
N ALA A 24 3.33 2.80 -4.38
CA ALA A 24 2.02 2.32 -4.82
C ALA A 24 2.01 0.83 -5.13
N PHE A 25 0.84 0.21 -4.97
CA PHE A 25 0.54 -1.17 -5.36
C PHE A 25 0.14 -1.19 -6.84
N GLU A 26 1.07 -1.43 -7.76
CA GLU A 26 0.88 -1.25 -9.22
C GLU A 26 1.54 -2.33 -10.09
N ILE A 27 2.00 -3.42 -9.51
CA ILE A 27 2.43 -4.61 -10.23
C ILE A 27 1.24 -5.21 -10.96
N ASN A 28 1.48 -5.72 -12.17
CA ASN A 28 0.42 -6.33 -12.97
C ASN A 28 -0.25 -7.48 -12.17
N PRO A 29 -1.57 -7.43 -11.92
CA PRO A 29 -2.26 -8.42 -11.10
C PRO A 29 -2.27 -9.83 -11.72
N ASP A 30 -1.99 -9.95 -13.02
CA ASP A 30 -1.92 -11.24 -13.71
C ASP A 30 -0.47 -11.80 -13.75
N MET A 31 0.49 -11.12 -13.10
CA MET A 31 1.87 -11.59 -12.96
C MET A 31 1.97 -12.70 -11.90
N GLU A 32 2.64 -13.80 -12.24
CA GLU A 32 3.00 -14.83 -11.26
C GLU A 32 3.82 -14.21 -10.12
N ASP A 33 3.49 -14.58 -8.88
CA ASP A 33 4.08 -14.03 -7.66
C ASP A 33 3.95 -12.49 -7.51
N GLY A 34 3.01 -11.85 -8.23
CA GLY A 34 2.84 -10.39 -8.19
C GLY A 34 2.65 -9.82 -6.78
N LEU A 35 1.83 -10.48 -5.95
CA LEU A 35 1.63 -10.07 -4.55
C LEU A 35 2.91 -10.19 -3.71
N LEU A 36 3.74 -11.20 -3.97
CA LEU A 36 5.01 -11.36 -3.27
C LEU A 36 5.92 -10.17 -3.57
N LEU A 37 6.01 -9.77 -4.84
CA LEU A 37 6.80 -8.60 -5.26
C LEU A 37 6.26 -7.29 -4.66
N GLU A 38 4.93 -7.14 -4.54
CA GLU A 38 4.32 -5.98 -3.87
C GLU A 38 4.71 -5.92 -2.39
N ILE A 39 4.63 -7.05 -1.69
CA ILE A 39 5.04 -7.15 -0.29
C ILE A 39 6.54 -6.84 -0.16
N ALA A 40 7.38 -7.40 -1.02
CA ALA A 40 8.82 -7.17 -1.00
C ALA A 40 9.15 -5.67 -1.19
N GLN A 41 8.54 -5.00 -2.16
CA GLN A 41 8.76 -3.58 -2.40
C GLN A 41 8.28 -2.70 -1.23
N ALA A 42 7.11 -3.01 -0.68
CA ALA A 42 6.56 -2.26 0.45
C ALA A 42 7.38 -2.46 1.75
N GLN A 43 7.84 -3.68 1.99
CA GLN A 43 8.72 -4.02 3.11
C GLN A 43 10.08 -3.34 2.97
N MET A 44 10.67 -3.36 1.77
CA MET A 44 11.92 -2.66 1.47
C MET A 44 11.79 -1.17 1.76
N ALA A 45 10.73 -0.51 1.29
CA ALA A 45 10.49 0.91 1.55
C ALA A 45 10.40 1.19 3.07
N ARG A 46 9.68 0.34 3.81
CA ARG A 46 9.57 0.46 5.27
C ARG A 46 10.92 0.37 5.96
N GLN A 47 11.78 -0.56 5.54
CA GLN A 47 13.11 -0.77 6.10
C GLN A 47 14.09 0.36 5.76
N LEU A 48 14.03 0.89 4.55
CA LEU A 48 14.90 1.98 4.10
C LEU A 48 14.60 3.31 4.81
N PHE A 49 13.33 3.57 5.11
CA PHE A 49 12.89 4.85 5.67
C PHE A 49 12.14 4.67 7.00
N PRO A 50 12.73 4.07 8.06
CA PRO A 50 12.02 3.58 9.24
C PRO A 50 11.25 4.64 10.04
N ASP A 51 11.65 5.91 9.97
CA ASP A 51 11.04 7.01 10.71
C ASP A 51 10.02 7.82 9.87
N ALA A 52 9.96 7.59 8.56
CA ALA A 52 9.05 8.30 7.68
C ALA A 52 7.61 7.75 7.78
N PRO A 53 6.57 8.61 7.77
CA PRO A 53 5.18 8.18 7.62
C PRO A 53 4.88 7.85 6.16
N LEU A 54 5.38 6.70 5.69
CA LEU A 54 5.25 6.29 4.29
C LEU A 54 3.80 6.33 3.80
N LYS A 55 3.60 6.98 2.66
CA LYS A 55 2.31 7.05 1.96
C LYS A 55 2.20 5.89 0.98
N TYR A 56 1.30 4.96 1.27
CA TYR A 56 1.03 3.83 0.40
C TYR A 56 -0.26 4.05 -0.39
N MET A 57 -0.16 3.89 -1.71
CA MET A 57 -1.23 4.23 -2.66
C MET A 57 -1.80 2.98 -3.32
N PRO A 58 -3.12 2.96 -3.57
CA PRO A 58 -3.83 1.80 -4.09
C PRO A 58 -3.50 1.57 -5.57
N PRO A 59 -3.90 0.41 -6.13
CA PRO A 59 -3.81 0.18 -7.57
C PRO A 59 -4.73 1.12 -8.34
N THR A 60 -4.20 1.67 -9.43
CA THR A 60 -4.93 2.53 -10.36
C THR A 60 -4.71 2.09 -11.80
N LYS A 61 -3.48 1.75 -12.18
CA LYS A 61 -3.09 1.41 -13.57
C LYS A 61 -3.83 0.18 -14.10
N HIS A 62 -4.05 -0.80 -13.24
CA HIS A 62 -4.65 -2.09 -13.58
C HIS A 62 -6.12 -2.22 -13.16
N MET A 63 -6.72 -1.13 -12.64
CA MET A 63 -8.13 -1.10 -12.32
C MET A 63 -8.97 -1.03 -13.59
N THR A 64 -10.11 -1.72 -13.60
CA THR A 64 -11.02 -1.81 -14.75
C THR A 64 -12.46 -1.59 -14.31
N GLY A 65 -13.43 -1.75 -15.22
CA GLY A 65 -14.86 -1.72 -14.88
C GLY A 65 -15.36 -2.92 -14.07
N ASP A 66 -14.55 -3.96 -13.90
CA ASP A 66 -14.86 -5.08 -13.01
C ASP A 66 -14.63 -4.67 -11.54
N ILE A 67 -15.68 -4.14 -10.92
CA ILE A 67 -15.66 -3.68 -9.53
C ILE A 67 -15.40 -4.82 -8.54
N PHE A 68 -15.69 -6.08 -8.89
CA PHE A 68 -15.46 -7.22 -8.01
C PHE A 68 -13.97 -7.57 -7.98
N LYS A 69 -13.34 -7.65 -9.16
CA LYS A 69 -11.86 -7.79 -9.25
C LYS A 69 -11.18 -6.59 -8.58
N GLY A 70 -11.67 -5.37 -8.81
CA GLY A 70 -11.15 -4.16 -8.17
C GLY A 70 -11.25 -4.18 -6.64
N TYR A 71 -12.37 -4.63 -6.08
CA TYR A 71 -12.55 -4.75 -4.63
C TYR A 71 -11.62 -5.81 -4.01
N LEU A 72 -11.44 -6.95 -4.69
CA LEU A 72 -10.47 -7.98 -4.30
C LEU A 72 -9.03 -7.43 -4.33
N HIS A 73 -8.68 -6.72 -5.39
CA HIS A 73 -7.35 -6.12 -5.56
C HIS A 73 -7.04 -5.11 -4.44
N ASN A 74 -8.02 -4.28 -4.09
CA ASN A 74 -7.92 -3.38 -2.95
C ASN A 74 -7.76 -4.11 -1.61
N SER A 75 -8.33 -5.32 -1.43
CA SER A 75 -8.08 -6.14 -0.25
C SER A 75 -6.63 -6.63 -0.15
N LEU A 76 -6.01 -7.02 -1.27
CA LEU A 76 -4.60 -7.40 -1.30
C LEU A 76 -3.67 -6.22 -1.00
N PHE A 77 -4.01 -5.04 -1.52
CA PHE A 77 -3.36 -3.79 -1.17
C PHE A 77 -3.47 -3.49 0.34
N ASN A 78 -4.67 -3.59 0.92
CA ASN A 78 -4.89 -3.39 2.35
C ASN A 78 -4.08 -4.39 3.20
N LEU A 79 -4.00 -5.65 2.76
CA LEU A 79 -3.22 -6.68 3.45
C LEU A 79 -1.72 -6.37 3.40
N THR A 80 -1.21 -5.98 2.24
CA THR A 80 0.20 -5.59 2.06
C THR A 80 0.56 -4.40 2.95
N SER A 81 -0.35 -3.44 3.07
CA SER A 81 -0.18 -2.25 3.90
C SER A 81 0.01 -2.59 5.38
N VAL A 82 -0.88 -3.41 5.96
CA VAL A 82 -0.78 -3.81 7.37
C VAL A 82 0.40 -4.75 7.62
N LEU A 83 0.64 -5.69 6.70
CA LEU A 83 1.74 -6.65 6.80
C LEU A 83 3.11 -5.98 6.83
N THR A 84 3.28 -4.86 6.12
CA THR A 84 4.56 -4.15 6.00
C THR A 84 4.63 -2.87 6.84
N GLY A 85 3.59 -2.55 7.60
CA GLY A 85 3.59 -1.42 8.53
C GLY A 85 3.66 -0.04 7.86
N GLN A 86 2.87 0.16 6.81
CA GLN A 86 2.74 1.45 6.14
C GLN A 86 2.05 2.49 7.04
N GLY A 87 2.37 3.78 6.85
CA GLY A 87 1.91 4.86 7.74
C GLY A 87 0.62 5.53 7.26
N ILE A 88 0.70 6.24 6.13
CA ILE A 88 -0.44 6.94 5.53
C ILE A 88 -1.05 6.03 4.46
N HIS A 89 -2.26 5.53 4.74
CA HIS A 89 -2.95 4.59 3.85
C HIS A 89 -4.01 5.28 2.99
N LEU A 90 -3.75 5.41 1.69
CA LEU A 90 -4.72 5.98 0.74
C LEU A 90 -5.66 4.86 0.28
N LEU A 91 -6.94 4.94 0.64
CA LEU A 91 -7.90 3.88 0.31
C LEU A 91 -8.18 3.80 -1.20
N GLY A 92 -8.06 2.59 -1.74
CA GLY A 92 -8.46 2.28 -3.10
C GLY A 92 -9.96 2.12 -3.26
N MET A 93 -10.49 2.59 -4.38
CA MET A 93 -11.91 2.50 -4.70
C MET A 93 -12.15 1.32 -5.63
N LEU A 94 -13.22 0.55 -5.39
CA LEU A 94 -13.66 -0.48 -6.34
C LEU A 94 -14.07 0.11 -7.70
N THR A 95 -14.40 1.41 -7.73
CA THR A 95 -14.84 2.18 -8.90
C THR A 95 -13.73 3.07 -9.48
N GLU A 96 -12.46 2.84 -9.13
CA GLU A 96 -11.31 3.69 -9.50
C GLU A 96 -11.27 4.04 -11.00
N ALA A 97 -11.53 3.06 -11.87
CA ALA A 97 -11.47 3.24 -13.33
C ALA A 97 -12.80 3.73 -13.95
N ILE A 98 -13.78 4.12 -13.14
CA ILE A 98 -15.16 4.43 -13.58
C ILE A 98 -15.52 5.88 -13.29
N HIS A 99 -15.47 6.30 -12.02
CA HIS A 99 -15.87 7.64 -11.59
C HIS A 99 -15.30 7.99 -10.22
N THR A 100 -15.32 9.28 -9.88
CA THR A 100 -15.08 9.75 -8.51
C THR A 100 -15.99 9.00 -7.53
N PRO A 101 -15.49 8.56 -6.37
CA PRO A 101 -16.23 7.64 -5.51
C PRO A 101 -17.44 8.30 -4.85
N PHE A 102 -18.58 7.62 -4.96
CA PHE A 102 -19.81 7.94 -4.26
C PHE A 102 -19.74 7.53 -2.79
N ILE A 103 -20.82 7.78 -2.04
CA ILE A 103 -20.88 7.47 -0.60
C ILE A 103 -20.75 5.96 -0.36
N GLN A 104 -21.44 5.13 -1.15
CA GLN A 104 -21.37 3.67 -1.02
C GLN A 104 -19.99 3.13 -1.35
N ASP A 105 -19.29 3.70 -2.33
CA ASP A 105 -17.93 3.27 -2.71
C ASP A 105 -16.95 3.52 -1.56
N ARG A 106 -17.06 4.71 -0.95
CA ARG A 106 -16.26 5.10 0.23
C ARG A 106 -16.58 4.22 1.43
N TYR A 107 -17.86 3.94 1.67
CA TYR A 107 -18.27 3.04 2.73
C TYR A 107 -17.66 1.65 2.55
N LEU A 108 -17.76 1.07 1.35
CA LEU A 108 -17.19 -0.24 1.05
C LEU A 108 -15.66 -0.23 1.17
N ALA A 109 -14.97 0.80 0.69
CA ALA A 109 -13.52 0.91 0.83
C ALA A 109 -13.07 0.97 2.29
N ILE A 110 -13.80 1.71 3.14
CA ILE A 110 -13.53 1.81 4.59
C ILE A 110 -13.81 0.47 5.28
N GLU A 111 -14.94 -0.18 4.99
CA GLU A 111 -15.28 -1.48 5.57
C GLU A 111 -14.25 -2.55 5.19
N ASN A 112 -13.83 -2.59 3.93
CA ASN A 112 -12.77 -3.48 3.44
C ASN A 112 -11.47 -3.27 4.23
N ALA A 113 -11.00 -2.02 4.32
CA ALA A 113 -9.77 -1.70 5.02
C ALA A 113 -9.88 -2.01 6.51
N ARG A 114 -10.96 -1.63 7.18
CA ARG A 114 -11.19 -1.94 8.61
C ARG A 114 -11.16 -3.44 8.86
N TYR A 115 -11.82 -4.22 8.00
CA TYR A 115 -11.85 -5.66 8.12
C TYR A 115 -10.44 -6.26 8.01
N ILE A 116 -9.69 -5.92 6.96
CA ILE A 116 -8.34 -6.44 6.75
C ILE A 116 -7.38 -5.98 7.85
N MET A 117 -7.35 -4.67 8.16
CA MET A 117 -6.47 -4.09 9.19
C MET A 117 -6.74 -4.71 10.57
N ASN A 118 -7.99 -5.09 10.87
CA ASN A 118 -8.32 -5.80 12.11
C ASN A 118 -7.84 -7.25 12.10
N ASN A 119 -8.14 -8.00 11.04
CA ASN A 119 -7.86 -9.44 10.96
C ASN A 119 -6.38 -9.76 10.74
N ALA A 120 -5.62 -8.84 10.13
CA ALA A 120 -4.20 -9.00 9.86
C ALA A 120 -3.30 -8.08 10.72
N ARG A 121 -3.86 -7.50 11.79
CA ARG A 121 -3.21 -6.48 12.64
C ARG A 121 -1.79 -6.87 13.08
N HIS A 122 -1.60 -8.14 13.39
CA HIS A 122 -0.36 -8.65 13.97
C HIS A 122 0.46 -9.55 13.03
N LEU A 123 0.09 -9.64 11.75
CA LEU A 123 0.82 -10.53 10.82
C LEU A 123 2.26 -10.09 10.60
N ARG A 124 2.56 -8.79 10.73
CA ARG A 124 3.91 -8.27 10.59
C ARG A 124 4.86 -8.85 11.64
N GLU A 125 4.38 -9.00 12.87
CA GLU A 125 5.15 -9.51 13.99
C GLU A 125 5.26 -11.04 13.99
N GLU A 126 4.28 -11.72 13.40
CA GLU A 126 4.17 -13.19 13.41
C GLU A 126 4.80 -13.87 12.18
N LEU A 127 5.02 -13.15 11.09
CA LEU A 127 5.55 -13.69 9.84
C LEU A 127 6.99 -13.26 9.59
N GLU A 128 7.85 -14.22 9.25
CA GLU A 128 9.22 -13.98 8.80
C GLU A 128 9.37 -14.27 7.32
N ILE A 129 10.16 -13.44 6.63
CA ILE A 129 10.54 -13.69 5.24
C ILE A 129 11.67 -14.71 5.23
N VAL A 130 11.50 -15.77 4.44
CA VAL A 130 12.49 -16.82 4.29
C VAL A 130 13.81 -16.23 3.74
N PRO A 131 14.96 -16.46 4.39
CA PRO A 131 16.26 -16.04 3.88
C PRO A 131 16.51 -16.62 2.48
N ASP A 132 17.03 -15.78 1.57
CA ASP A 132 17.25 -16.13 0.15
C ASP A 132 15.98 -16.63 -0.58
N GLY A 133 14.81 -16.28 -0.05
CA GLY A 133 13.52 -16.47 -0.70
C GLY A 133 13.37 -15.63 -1.97
N ARG A 134 12.24 -15.82 -2.65
CA ARG A 134 11.88 -15.04 -3.85
C ARG A 134 11.60 -13.58 -3.53
#